data_AF-A0A519V275-F1
#
_entry.id   AF-A0A519V275-F1
#
_cell.length_a   1.000
_cell.length_b   1.000
_cell.length_c   1.000
_cell.angle_alpha   90.00
_cell.angle_beta   90.00
_cell.angle_gamma   90.00
#
_symmetry.space_group_name_H-M   'P 1'
#
loop_
_entity.id
_entity.type
_entity.pdbx_description
1 polymer ?
#
loop_
_entity_poly.entity_id
_entity_poly.type
_entity_poly.pdbx_seq_one_letter_code
_entity_poly.pdbx_strand_id
1 'polypeptide(L)'
;FEDSTGRLPLRLVSSPAWAGRFTTLAGTGLPPNIQRTGSTYWLRLTVLPQPTLVHDWYLELYDPHINAATLFRPLGAGRYDSVVTGATQPFADRAVSYKNFLFDLPQRPGQPATYYLRLRSDTRTSFRAMLHSGPRLIPELSLQYWLLGGFYGVLFIMLLYNLFLYFFLKERSYLYYVLYVLSGALLFLSEDGLGFQYLWPGSPRFNHLAGVAAPVLLLLTFGQYARAFLDMAARLPGLDRVIRWVVALSGALLLLDAFAVHSGFSFWLYLLPYGLLYYAAFLAYRGGLRPARYLLLAQALVAGSLAFLISRKLGIDFYNNAYTVYSLNVAFVIEVAVLSYALADKIKGIMDTTLRTQRRLLKQLRKKHHAQDQLVEQLRENQSLKDQLNTELEALVARRTDELRQQNDTIAAQNRELLERNSLLALQSAAIEQLNRDLRRDL
;
A
#
# COMPACT_ATOMS: atom_id res chain seq x y z
N PHE A 1 15.88 41.11 -12.06
CA PHE A 1 16.70 41.81 -11.06
C PHE A 1 16.38 41.21 -9.69
N GLU A 2 17.38 40.86 -8.89
CA GLU A 2 17.19 40.37 -7.53
C GLU A 2 17.34 41.54 -6.54
N ASP A 3 16.32 41.74 -5.71
CA ASP A 3 16.31 42.63 -4.55
C ASP A 3 16.48 41.80 -3.28
N SER A 4 17.72 41.72 -2.79
CA SER A 4 18.07 41.05 -1.53
C SER A 4 17.51 41.75 -0.29
N THR A 5 17.13 43.03 -0.40
CA THR A 5 16.56 43.78 0.73
C THR A 5 15.04 43.60 0.87
N GLY A 6 14.37 43.23 -0.23
CA GLY A 6 12.92 43.05 -0.31
C GLY A 6 12.09 44.31 -0.08
N ARG A 7 12.73 45.49 -0.03
CA ARG A 7 12.09 46.77 0.34
C ARG A 7 12.08 47.78 -0.78
N LEU A 8 12.59 47.45 -1.97
CA LEU A 8 12.67 48.41 -3.05
C LEU A 8 11.27 48.80 -3.55
N PRO A 9 10.90 50.10 -3.55
CA PRO A 9 9.62 50.54 -4.07
C PRO A 9 9.64 50.61 -5.60
N LEU A 10 8.47 50.43 -6.22
CA LEU A 10 8.33 50.48 -7.69
C LEU A 10 8.96 51.75 -8.28
N ARG A 11 8.75 52.92 -7.65
CA ARG A 11 9.29 54.22 -8.10
C ARG A 11 10.79 54.22 -8.35
N LEU A 12 11.55 53.46 -7.56
CA LEU A 12 13.00 53.36 -7.72
C LEU A 12 13.34 52.37 -8.83
N VAL A 13 12.66 51.23 -8.86
CA VAL A 13 12.87 50.15 -9.84
C VAL A 13 12.46 50.57 -11.25
N SER A 14 11.45 51.43 -11.39
CA SER A 14 10.99 51.99 -12.66
C SER A 14 11.80 53.19 -13.13
N SER A 15 12.78 53.67 -12.34
CA SER A 15 13.59 54.84 -12.71
C SER A 15 14.57 54.50 -13.84
N PRO A 16 14.91 55.47 -14.72
CA PRO A 16 15.90 55.26 -15.79
C PRO A 16 17.26 54.78 -15.26
N ALA A 17 17.67 55.25 -14.08
CA ALA A 17 18.92 54.84 -13.43
C ALA A 17 18.95 53.34 -13.08
N TRP A 18 17.79 52.71 -12.83
CA TRP A 18 17.69 51.29 -12.49
C TRP A 18 17.46 50.39 -13.70
N ALA A 19 17.17 50.96 -14.87
CA ALA A 19 16.93 50.21 -16.10
C ALA A 19 18.11 49.30 -16.49
N GLY A 20 19.35 49.72 -16.19
CA GLY A 20 20.57 48.98 -16.46
C GLY A 20 20.87 47.82 -15.49
N ARG A 21 20.13 47.70 -14.38
CA ARG A 21 20.29 46.58 -13.42
C ARG A 21 19.47 45.34 -13.80
N PHE A 22 18.64 45.44 -14.83
CA PHE A 22 17.89 44.30 -15.35
C PHE A 22 18.74 43.52 -16.35
N THR A 23 18.88 42.22 -16.12
CA THR A 23 19.44 41.29 -17.10
C THR A 23 18.34 40.83 -18.06
N THR A 24 18.61 40.86 -19.35
CA THR A 24 17.69 40.34 -20.38
C THR A 24 17.66 38.81 -20.32
N LEU A 25 16.45 38.25 -20.32
CA LEU A 25 16.20 36.80 -20.27
C LEU A 25 16.24 36.11 -21.64
N ALA A 26 16.46 36.88 -22.72
CA ALA A 26 16.52 36.32 -24.06
C ALA A 26 17.80 35.47 -24.24
N GLY A 27 17.65 34.20 -24.63
CA GLY A 27 18.76 33.32 -25.04
C GLY A 27 19.44 32.50 -23.93
N THR A 28 18.94 32.48 -22.70
CA THR A 28 19.64 31.80 -21.59
C THR A 28 19.40 30.28 -21.47
N GLY A 29 18.59 29.66 -22.35
CA GLY A 29 18.36 28.19 -22.41
C GLY A 29 17.75 27.53 -21.16
N LEU A 30 17.71 28.25 -20.03
CA LEU A 30 17.20 27.83 -18.75
C LEU A 30 16.17 28.87 -18.28
N PRO A 31 14.96 28.46 -17.87
CA PRO A 31 14.04 29.37 -17.19
C PRO A 31 14.71 29.87 -15.91
N PRO A 32 14.67 31.19 -15.61
CA PRO A 32 15.33 31.73 -14.44
C PRO A 32 14.67 31.16 -13.18
N ASN A 33 15.34 30.28 -12.45
CA ASN A 33 14.82 29.80 -11.17
C ASN A 33 15.05 30.86 -10.08
N ILE A 34 14.18 30.94 -9.08
CA ILE A 34 14.46 31.71 -7.86
C ILE A 34 15.63 31.01 -7.15
N GLN A 35 16.82 31.61 -7.23
CA GLN A 35 18.05 31.01 -6.72
C GLN A 35 18.20 31.22 -5.20
N ARG A 36 17.74 32.37 -4.69
CA ARG A 36 17.78 32.72 -3.27
C ARG A 36 16.37 32.82 -2.70
N THR A 37 16.07 31.95 -1.75
CA THR A 37 14.83 31.96 -0.98
C THR A 37 14.75 33.22 -0.12
N GLY A 38 13.57 33.82 0.00
CA GLY A 38 13.33 35.04 0.77
C GLY A 38 13.70 36.35 0.06
N SER A 39 14.51 36.32 -1.01
CA SER A 39 14.77 37.48 -1.86
C SER A 39 13.54 37.87 -2.70
N THR A 40 13.43 39.15 -3.01
CA THR A 40 12.38 39.66 -3.91
C THR A 40 12.92 39.77 -5.33
N TYR A 41 12.23 39.19 -6.31
CA TYR A 41 12.62 39.25 -7.71
C TYR A 41 11.73 40.23 -8.47
N TRP A 42 12.37 41.18 -9.16
CA TRP A 42 11.72 42.12 -10.05
C TRP A 42 11.92 41.72 -11.50
N LEU A 43 10.81 41.62 -12.21
CA LEU A 43 10.73 41.34 -13.62
C LEU A 43 10.14 42.55 -14.34
N ARG A 44 10.73 42.89 -15.48
CA ARG A 44 10.27 43.97 -16.36
C ARG A 44 9.87 43.34 -17.68
N LEU A 45 8.59 43.44 -18.01
CA LEU A 45 8.05 42.96 -19.28
C LEU A 45 7.66 44.17 -20.13
N THR A 46 8.26 44.30 -21.31
CA THR A 46 7.90 45.34 -22.27
C THR A 46 7.17 44.70 -23.42
N VAL A 47 5.87 45.00 -23.55
CA VAL A 47 5.05 44.49 -24.64
C VAL A 47 5.04 45.55 -25.75
N LEU A 48 5.58 45.19 -26.92
CA LEU A 48 5.64 46.07 -28.07
C LEU A 48 4.24 46.27 -28.66
N PRO A 49 3.92 47.49 -29.14
CA PRO A 49 2.63 47.77 -29.75
C PRO A 49 2.49 46.95 -31.04
N GLN A 50 1.39 46.22 -31.17
CA GLN A 50 1.01 45.60 -32.43
C GLN A 50 -0.16 46.39 -33.04
N PRO A 51 -0.04 46.87 -34.28
CA PRO A 51 -1.02 47.79 -34.88
C PRO A 51 -2.41 47.17 -35.09
N THR A 52 -2.53 45.85 -35.06
CA THR A 52 -3.77 45.10 -35.34
C THR A 52 -4.36 44.40 -34.11
N LEU A 53 -3.83 44.66 -32.90
CA LEU A 53 -4.14 43.81 -31.76
C LEU A 53 -5.43 44.23 -31.04
N VAL A 54 -6.46 43.38 -31.14
CA VAL A 54 -7.81 43.55 -30.54
C VAL A 54 -8.02 42.56 -29.37
N HIS A 55 -6.96 41.96 -28.84
CA HIS A 55 -7.09 40.87 -27.87
C HIS A 55 -6.38 41.17 -26.56
N ASP A 56 -7.04 40.83 -25.46
CA ASP A 56 -6.43 40.85 -24.14
C ASP A 56 -5.36 39.76 -24.05
N TRP A 57 -4.19 40.13 -23.54
CA TRP A 57 -3.13 39.20 -23.21
C TRP A 57 -3.22 38.82 -21.74
N TYR A 58 -2.92 37.55 -21.45
CA TYR A 58 -2.88 37.04 -20.09
C TYR A 58 -1.52 36.41 -19.80
N LEU A 59 -0.94 36.79 -18.67
CA LEU A 59 0.30 36.21 -18.16
C LEU A 59 -0.05 35.14 -17.12
N GLU A 60 0.23 33.88 -17.42
CA GLU A 60 0.10 32.77 -16.48
C GLU A 60 1.44 32.52 -15.79
N LEU A 61 1.46 32.46 -14.45
CA LEU A 61 2.57 31.91 -13.67
C LEU A 61 2.21 30.49 -13.22
N TYR A 62 2.98 29.50 -13.68
CA TYR A 62 2.69 28.07 -13.46
C TYR A 62 2.92 27.58 -12.03
N ASP A 63 3.55 28.37 -11.16
CA ASP A 63 3.86 27.94 -9.79
C ASP A 63 2.85 28.56 -8.80
N PRO A 64 1.88 27.77 -8.30
CA PRO A 64 0.85 28.27 -7.39
C PRO A 64 1.39 28.51 -5.97
N HIS A 65 2.63 28.14 -5.65
CA HIS A 65 3.23 28.22 -4.31
C HIS A 65 3.97 29.54 -4.05
N ILE A 66 4.05 30.44 -5.04
CA ILE A 66 4.69 31.75 -4.86
C ILE A 66 3.99 32.51 -3.72
N ASN A 67 4.73 32.81 -2.64
CA ASN A 67 4.17 33.42 -1.44
C ASN A 67 3.46 34.75 -1.72
N ALA A 68 4.09 35.62 -2.51
CA ALA A 68 3.53 36.90 -2.93
C ALA A 68 3.95 37.27 -4.34
N ALA A 69 2.98 37.70 -5.15
CA ALA A 69 3.15 38.22 -6.49
C ALA A 69 2.38 39.54 -6.62
N THR A 70 3.06 40.60 -7.07
CA THR A 70 2.43 41.90 -7.32
C THR A 70 2.71 42.31 -8.75
N LEU A 71 1.68 42.41 -9.59
CA LEU A 71 1.78 42.97 -10.92
C LEU A 71 1.47 44.46 -10.87
N PHE A 72 2.36 45.27 -11.45
CA PHE A 72 2.16 46.70 -11.65
C PHE A 72 1.80 46.97 -13.12
N ARG A 73 0.57 47.45 -13.36
CA ARG A 73 0.00 47.75 -14.68
C ARG A 73 0.13 49.24 -15.00
N PRO A 74 0.63 49.64 -16.17
CA PRO A 74 0.77 51.05 -16.52
C PRO A 74 -0.61 51.69 -16.81
N LEU A 75 -0.95 52.76 -16.08
CA LEU A 75 -2.17 53.56 -16.32
C LEU A 75 -1.93 54.73 -17.30
N GLY A 76 -0.67 54.99 -17.65
CA GLY A 76 -0.21 56.15 -18.45
C GLY A 76 0.40 57.25 -17.59
N ALA A 77 1.22 58.10 -18.21
CA ALA A 77 1.95 59.21 -17.56
C ALA A 77 2.78 58.80 -16.34
N GLY A 78 3.40 57.60 -16.38
CA GLY A 78 4.25 57.08 -15.30
C GLY A 78 3.49 56.57 -14.06
N ARG A 79 2.15 56.56 -14.07
CA ARG A 79 1.34 55.97 -13.00
C ARG A 79 1.11 54.48 -13.23
N TYR A 80 1.06 53.72 -12.14
CA TYR A 80 0.84 52.29 -12.14
C TYR A 80 -0.31 51.91 -11.20
N ASP A 81 -1.14 50.97 -11.62
CA ASP A 81 -2.04 50.22 -10.76
C ASP A 81 -1.35 48.94 -10.29
N SER A 82 -1.79 48.34 -9.17
CA SER A 82 -1.19 47.12 -8.64
C SER A 82 -2.22 46.03 -8.35
N VAL A 83 -2.01 44.85 -8.91
CA VAL A 83 -2.76 43.63 -8.59
C VAL A 83 -1.89 42.78 -7.67
N VAL A 84 -2.35 42.55 -6.45
CA VAL A 84 -1.65 41.75 -5.43
C VAL A 84 -2.29 40.37 -5.37
N THR A 85 -1.49 39.31 -5.43
CA THR A 85 -1.91 37.93 -5.26
C THR A 85 -0.78 37.12 -4.61
N GLY A 86 -1.03 35.86 -4.26
CA GLY A 86 -0.01 34.97 -3.71
C GLY A 86 -0.60 33.80 -2.93
N ALA A 87 0.24 32.81 -2.64
CA ALA A 87 -0.13 31.63 -1.85
C ALA A 87 -0.40 31.95 -0.38
N THR A 88 0.01 33.13 0.10
CA THR A 88 -0.22 33.60 1.48
C THR A 88 -1.55 34.31 1.67
N GLN A 89 -2.23 34.69 0.58
CA GLN A 89 -3.54 35.33 0.60
C GLN A 89 -4.65 34.30 0.38
N PRO A 90 -5.87 34.52 0.91
CA PRO A 90 -7.05 33.72 0.58
C PRO A 90 -7.24 33.54 -0.92
N PHE A 91 -7.72 32.37 -1.35
CA PHE A 91 -7.90 32.09 -2.79
C PHE A 91 -8.91 33.06 -3.44
N ALA A 92 -9.91 33.50 -2.68
CA ALA A 92 -10.96 34.43 -3.13
C ALA A 92 -10.41 35.80 -3.55
N ASP A 93 -9.21 36.20 -3.09
CA ASP A 93 -8.59 37.48 -3.45
C ASP A 93 -7.95 37.43 -4.85
N ARG A 94 -7.90 36.25 -5.49
CA ARG A 94 -7.41 36.12 -6.86
C ARG A 94 -8.39 36.75 -7.83
N ALA A 95 -7.89 37.66 -8.67
CA ALA A 95 -8.67 38.34 -9.71
C ALA A 95 -9.38 37.37 -10.67
N VAL A 96 -8.75 36.22 -10.95
CA VAL A 96 -9.35 35.13 -11.72
C VAL A 96 -9.29 33.86 -10.88
N SER A 97 -10.44 33.20 -10.70
CA SER A 97 -10.56 31.94 -9.98
C SER A 97 -9.96 30.77 -10.78
N TYR A 98 -8.63 30.72 -10.82
CA TYR A 98 -7.85 29.72 -11.54
C TYR A 98 -6.76 29.16 -10.63
N LYS A 99 -6.37 27.89 -10.87
CA LYS A 99 -5.41 27.15 -10.03
C LYS A 99 -4.04 27.83 -9.97
N ASN A 100 -3.61 28.42 -11.09
CA ASN A 100 -2.37 29.18 -11.24
C ASN A 100 -2.64 30.69 -11.16
N PHE A 101 -1.58 31.51 -11.05
CA PHE A 101 -1.76 32.97 -11.05
C PHE A 101 -1.91 33.47 -12.48
N LEU A 102 -3.05 34.07 -12.79
CA LEU A 102 -3.34 34.67 -14.07
C LEU A 102 -3.45 36.18 -13.92
N PHE A 103 -2.68 36.92 -14.70
CA PHE A 103 -2.73 38.37 -14.73
C PHE A 103 -3.16 38.88 -16.10
N ASP A 104 -4.05 39.86 -16.11
CA ASP A 104 -4.44 40.59 -17.31
C ASP A 104 -3.39 41.65 -17.68
N LEU A 105 -3.06 41.73 -18.96
CA LEU A 105 -2.12 42.70 -19.54
C LEU A 105 -2.84 43.58 -20.56
N PRO A 106 -3.68 44.53 -20.12
CA PRO A 106 -4.46 45.38 -21.01
C PRO A 106 -3.54 46.27 -21.86
N GLN A 107 -3.54 46.07 -23.19
CA GLN A 107 -2.73 46.85 -24.10
C GLN A 107 -3.53 48.03 -24.68
N ARG A 108 -2.92 49.22 -24.73
CA ARG A 108 -3.46 50.36 -25.48
C ARG A 108 -2.93 50.32 -26.91
N PRO A 109 -3.80 50.46 -27.93
CA PRO A 109 -3.35 50.47 -29.32
C PRO A 109 -2.25 51.51 -29.56
N GLY A 110 -1.18 51.10 -30.25
CA GLY A 110 -0.11 52.00 -30.69
C GLY A 110 0.88 52.49 -29.64
N GLN A 111 0.78 52.08 -28.36
CA GLN A 111 1.75 52.47 -27.32
C GLN A 111 2.46 51.25 -26.71
N PRO A 112 3.80 51.28 -26.54
CA PRO A 112 4.51 50.26 -25.78
C PRO A 112 4.09 50.33 -24.31
N ALA A 113 3.80 49.16 -23.73
CA ALA A 113 3.43 49.04 -22.32
C ALA A 113 4.52 48.29 -21.56
N THR A 114 5.02 48.89 -20.49
CA THR A 114 5.98 48.25 -19.58
C THR A 114 5.27 47.85 -18.30
N TYR A 115 5.34 46.56 -17.97
CA TYR A 115 4.80 45.96 -16.76
C TYR A 115 5.94 45.57 -15.84
N TYR A 116 5.71 45.72 -14.54
CA TYR A 116 6.65 45.25 -13.51
C TYR A 116 5.98 44.18 -12.67
N LEU A 117 6.65 43.06 -12.49
CA LEU A 117 6.18 41.97 -11.65
C LEU A 117 7.16 41.79 -10.49
N ARG A 118 6.65 41.92 -9.27
CA ARG A 118 7.40 41.70 -8.03
C ARG A 118 7.00 40.35 -7.45
N LEU A 119 7.96 39.45 -7.32
CA LEU A 119 7.76 38.11 -6.80
C LEU A 119 8.58 37.90 -5.54
N ARG A 120 7.99 37.24 -4.56
CA ARG A 120 8.69 36.77 -3.36
C ARG A 120 8.26 35.34 -3.08
N SER A 121 9.25 34.48 -2.91
CA SER A 121 9.04 33.09 -2.51
C SER A 121 10.04 32.70 -1.44
N ASP A 122 9.56 32.02 -0.41
CA ASP A 122 10.38 31.46 0.66
C ASP A 122 10.85 30.04 0.29
N THR A 123 10.36 29.48 -0.82
CA THR A 123 10.76 28.18 -1.38
C THR A 123 11.45 28.34 -2.74
N ARG A 124 12.30 27.37 -3.10
CA ARG A 124 12.96 27.35 -4.41
C ARG A 124 11.95 27.00 -5.50
N THR A 125 11.40 28.03 -6.13
CA THR A 125 10.40 27.92 -7.20
C THR A 125 11.02 28.24 -8.56
N SER A 126 10.62 27.51 -9.59
CA SER A 126 11.01 27.82 -10.96
C SER A 126 10.10 28.91 -11.51
N PHE A 127 10.66 30.06 -11.91
CA PHE A 127 9.85 31.10 -12.55
C PHE A 127 9.56 30.68 -14.00
N ARG A 128 8.39 30.05 -14.19
CA ARG A 128 7.83 29.76 -15.51
C ARG A 128 6.60 30.61 -15.70
N ALA A 129 6.71 31.54 -16.64
CA ALA A 129 5.61 32.38 -17.08
C ALA A 129 5.32 32.11 -18.55
N MET A 130 4.04 32.05 -18.91
CA MET A 130 3.61 31.91 -20.30
C MET A 130 2.58 32.98 -20.63
N LEU A 131 2.65 33.46 -21.86
CA LEU A 131 1.76 34.49 -22.37
C LEU A 131 0.68 33.82 -23.23
N HIS A 132 -0.57 34.01 -22.85
CA HIS A 132 -1.74 33.47 -23.52
C HIS A 132 -2.52 34.59 -24.21
N SER A 133 -3.05 34.31 -25.40
CA SER A 133 -4.00 35.20 -26.05
C SER A 133 -5.41 34.91 -25.57
N GLY A 134 -6.23 35.95 -25.37
CA GLY A 134 -7.62 35.82 -24.90
C GLY A 134 -8.45 34.74 -25.61
N PRO A 135 -8.43 34.65 -26.96
CA PRO A 135 -9.19 33.63 -27.69
C PRO A 135 -8.75 32.17 -27.42
N ARG A 136 -7.47 31.93 -27.11
CA ARG A 136 -6.93 30.58 -26.86
C ARG A 136 -6.95 30.17 -25.40
N LEU A 137 -7.06 31.15 -24.49
CA LEU A 137 -7.02 30.93 -23.06
C LEU A 137 -8.09 29.92 -22.59
N ILE A 138 -9.36 30.13 -22.93
CA ILE A 138 -10.47 29.28 -22.44
C ILE A 138 -10.35 27.81 -22.92
N PRO A 139 -10.11 27.52 -24.21
CA PRO A 139 -9.87 26.15 -24.67
C PRO A 139 -8.68 25.46 -23.99
N GLU A 140 -7.55 26.18 -23.81
CA GLU A 140 -6.35 25.64 -23.16
C GLU A 140 -6.59 25.30 -21.70
N LEU A 141 -7.21 26.22 -20.94
CA LEU A 141 -7.61 26.01 -19.55
C LEU A 141 -8.56 24.81 -19.43
N SER A 142 -9.57 24.74 -20.30
CA SER A 142 -10.58 23.68 -20.28
C SER A 142 -9.96 22.30 -20.50
N LEU A 143 -9.04 22.17 -21.45
CA LEU A 143 -8.32 20.92 -21.70
C LEU A 143 -7.51 20.49 -20.46
N GLN A 144 -6.84 21.44 -19.79
CA GLN A 144 -6.11 21.13 -18.56
C GLN A 144 -7.03 20.58 -17.46
N TYR A 145 -8.18 21.22 -17.22
CA TYR A 145 -9.15 20.73 -16.23
C TYR A 145 -9.75 19.38 -16.61
N TRP A 146 -9.97 19.10 -17.90
CA TRP A 146 -10.43 17.78 -18.37
C TRP A 146 -9.41 16.68 -18.09
N LEU A 147 -8.14 16.90 -18.43
CA LEU A 147 -7.05 15.96 -18.14
C LEU A 147 -6.92 15.70 -16.63
N LEU A 148 -7.03 16.76 -15.85
CA LEU A 148 -6.90 16.72 -14.40
C LEU A 148 -8.10 16.03 -13.74
N GLY A 149 -9.32 16.30 -14.22
CA GLY A 149 -10.54 15.60 -13.81
C GLY A 149 -10.47 14.10 -14.12
N GLY A 150 -9.96 13.72 -15.29
CA GLY A 150 -9.70 12.32 -15.63
C GLY A 150 -8.69 11.66 -14.68
N PHE A 151 -7.59 12.35 -14.38
CA PHE A 151 -6.57 11.90 -13.43
C PHE A 151 -7.15 11.63 -12.03
N TYR A 152 -7.81 12.62 -11.42
CA TYR A 152 -8.41 12.45 -10.09
C TYR A 152 -9.58 11.47 -10.10
N GLY A 153 -10.34 11.37 -11.19
CA GLY A 153 -11.40 10.38 -11.37
C GLY A 153 -10.89 8.94 -11.31
N VAL A 154 -9.79 8.62 -12.01
CA VAL A 154 -9.18 7.29 -11.95
C VAL A 154 -8.62 6.99 -10.55
N LEU A 155 -7.96 7.97 -9.92
CA LEU A 155 -7.47 7.81 -8.54
C LEU A 155 -8.62 7.54 -7.57
N PHE A 156 -9.75 8.25 -7.71
CA PHE A 156 -10.92 8.07 -6.87
C PHE A 156 -11.55 6.68 -7.04
N ILE A 157 -11.71 6.21 -8.28
CA ILE A 157 -12.21 4.85 -8.57
C ILE A 157 -11.28 3.80 -7.97
N MET A 158 -9.96 3.94 -8.16
CA MET A 158 -8.97 3.02 -7.59
C MET A 158 -8.99 3.02 -6.06
N LEU A 159 -9.15 4.19 -5.44
CA LEU A 159 -9.25 4.33 -4.00
C LEU A 159 -10.51 3.64 -3.46
N LEU A 160 -11.69 3.90 -4.03
CA LEU A 160 -12.94 3.25 -3.63
C LEU A 160 -12.89 1.74 -3.85
N TYR A 161 -12.42 1.30 -5.02
CA TYR A 161 -12.28 -0.12 -5.35
C TYR A 161 -11.40 -0.86 -4.33
N ASN A 162 -10.20 -0.34 -4.05
CA ASN A 162 -9.28 -0.97 -3.10
C ASN A 162 -9.78 -0.85 -1.65
N LEU A 163 -10.55 0.19 -1.31
CA LEU A 163 -11.19 0.32 0.00
C LEU A 163 -12.30 -0.72 0.19
N PHE A 164 -13.15 -0.96 -0.82
CA PHE A 164 -14.10 -2.07 -0.79
C PHE A 164 -13.39 -3.40 -0.63
N LEU A 165 -12.33 -3.66 -1.41
CA LEU A 165 -11.53 -4.87 -1.28
C LEU A 165 -10.93 -5.02 0.13
N TYR A 166 -10.50 -3.94 0.77
CA TYR A 166 -10.08 -3.99 2.16
C TYR A 166 -11.20 -4.45 3.10
N PHE A 167 -12.43 -3.94 2.96
CA PHE A 167 -13.54 -4.37 3.81
C PHE A 167 -13.94 -5.84 3.60
N PHE A 168 -13.86 -6.33 2.36
CA PHE A 168 -14.18 -7.72 2.01
C PHE A 168 -13.08 -8.70 2.41
N LEU A 169 -11.82 -8.41 2.07
CA LEU A 169 -10.68 -9.32 2.29
C LEU A 169 -10.05 -9.13 3.68
N LYS A 170 -10.23 -7.98 4.33
CA LYS A 170 -9.62 -7.57 5.61
C LYS A 170 -8.09 -7.64 5.64
N GLU A 171 -7.47 -7.59 4.46
CA GLU A 171 -6.02 -7.64 4.29
C GLU A 171 -5.38 -6.26 4.44
N ARG A 172 -4.44 -6.11 5.38
CA ARG A 172 -3.84 -4.81 5.74
C ARG A 172 -3.10 -4.14 4.57
N SER A 173 -2.61 -4.92 3.61
CA SER A 173 -1.94 -4.39 2.42
C SER A 173 -2.84 -3.47 1.59
N TYR A 174 -4.16 -3.72 1.52
CA TYR A 174 -5.10 -2.81 0.85
C TYR A 174 -5.26 -1.50 1.58
N LEU A 175 -5.29 -1.50 2.92
CA LEU A 175 -5.38 -0.27 3.70
C LEU A 175 -4.16 0.62 3.48
N TYR A 176 -2.95 0.04 3.50
CA TYR A 176 -1.73 0.79 3.23
C TYR A 176 -1.67 1.31 1.78
N TYR A 177 -2.20 0.55 0.82
CA TYR A 177 -2.36 1.02 -0.55
C TYR A 177 -3.30 2.22 -0.64
N VAL A 178 -4.47 2.17 0.02
CA VAL A 178 -5.43 3.29 0.04
C VAL A 178 -4.80 4.53 0.66
N LEU A 179 -4.08 4.38 1.77
CA LEU A 179 -3.35 5.48 2.40
C LEU A 179 -2.28 6.07 1.47
N TYR A 180 -1.54 5.21 0.74
CA TYR A 180 -0.57 5.64 -0.27
C TYR A 180 -1.22 6.47 -1.37
N VAL A 181 -2.29 5.95 -1.98
CA VAL A 181 -3.03 6.67 -3.04
C VAL A 181 -3.60 7.97 -2.52
N LEU A 182 -4.14 8.01 -1.30
CA LEU A 182 -4.68 9.22 -0.69
C LEU A 182 -3.59 10.27 -0.45
N SER A 183 -2.42 9.87 0.06
CA SER A 183 -1.28 10.78 0.21
C SER A 183 -0.75 11.28 -1.13
N GLY A 184 -0.76 10.45 -2.17
CA GLY A 184 -0.40 10.86 -3.53
C GLY A 184 -1.40 11.86 -4.11
N ALA A 185 -2.70 11.56 -3.98
CA ALA A 185 -3.76 12.48 -4.37
C ALA A 185 -3.62 13.82 -3.65
N LEU A 186 -3.36 13.84 -2.34
CA LEU A 186 -3.12 15.07 -1.58
C LEU A 186 -1.88 15.84 -2.08
N LEU A 187 -0.80 15.13 -2.41
CA LEU A 187 0.41 15.72 -2.98
C LEU A 187 0.10 16.43 -4.30
N PHE A 188 -0.51 15.72 -5.26
CA PHE A 188 -0.86 16.32 -6.55
C PHE A 188 -1.87 17.46 -6.38
N LEU A 189 -2.83 17.33 -5.46
CA LEU A 189 -3.85 18.35 -5.23
C LEU A 189 -3.24 19.65 -4.68
N SER A 190 -2.20 19.52 -3.85
CA SER A 190 -1.40 20.66 -3.37
C SER A 190 -0.54 21.22 -4.51
N GLU A 191 0.22 20.37 -5.22
CA GLU A 191 1.16 20.78 -6.27
C GLU A 191 0.47 21.46 -7.46
N ASP A 192 -0.69 20.95 -7.88
CA ASP A 192 -1.50 21.52 -8.97
C ASP A 192 -2.27 22.78 -8.55
N GLY A 193 -2.31 23.12 -7.26
CA GLY A 193 -3.08 24.25 -6.70
C GLY A 193 -4.61 24.04 -6.65
N LEU A 194 -5.11 22.87 -7.09
CA LEU A 194 -6.54 22.55 -7.07
C LEU A 194 -7.10 22.41 -5.66
N GLY A 195 -6.29 21.95 -4.70
CA GLY A 195 -6.72 21.79 -3.31
C GLY A 195 -7.05 23.14 -2.69
N PHE A 196 -6.23 24.15 -3.01
CA PHE A 196 -6.49 25.52 -2.60
C PHE A 196 -7.72 26.11 -3.30
N GLN A 197 -7.95 25.77 -4.57
CA GLN A 197 -9.12 26.25 -5.30
C GLN A 197 -10.44 25.69 -4.76
N TYR A 198 -10.51 24.38 -4.49
CA TYR A 198 -11.79 23.69 -4.24
C TYR A 198 -12.00 23.20 -2.80
N LEU A 199 -10.97 22.76 -2.08
CA LEU A 199 -11.14 22.10 -0.78
C LEU A 199 -10.90 23.05 0.40
N TRP A 200 -9.92 23.94 0.31
CA TRP A 200 -9.54 24.84 1.42
C TRP A 200 -9.23 26.29 1.00
N PRO A 201 -10.09 26.95 0.19
CA PRO A 201 -9.82 28.29 -0.35
C PRO A 201 -9.64 29.38 0.72
N GLY A 202 -10.24 29.21 1.89
CA GLY A 202 -10.18 30.18 2.99
C GLY A 202 -8.96 30.06 3.90
N SER A 203 -8.12 29.03 3.76
CA SER A 203 -7.02 28.75 4.69
C SER A 203 -5.65 28.63 4.02
N PRO A 204 -4.97 29.76 3.73
CA PRO A 204 -3.61 29.77 3.16
C PRO A 204 -2.59 29.01 4.02
N ARG A 205 -2.74 29.05 5.35
CA ARG A 205 -1.87 28.31 6.28
C ARG A 205 -1.98 26.79 6.09
N PHE A 206 -3.20 26.29 5.86
CA PHE A 206 -3.40 24.87 5.58
C PHE A 206 -2.83 24.51 4.21
N ASN A 207 -2.94 25.38 3.21
CA ASN A 207 -2.32 25.16 1.91
C ASN A 207 -0.79 25.00 2.01
N HIS A 208 -0.14 25.87 2.77
CA HIS A 208 1.30 25.74 3.04
C HIS A 208 1.62 24.44 3.79
N LEU A 209 0.85 24.11 4.84
CA LEU A 209 1.03 22.87 5.58
C LEU A 209 0.84 21.63 4.70
N ALA A 210 -0.16 21.62 3.82
CA ALA A 210 -0.42 20.53 2.89
C ALA A 210 0.74 20.33 1.91
N GLY A 211 1.31 21.41 1.36
CA GLY A 211 2.48 21.34 0.49
C GLY A 211 3.73 20.77 1.18
N VAL A 212 3.89 21.02 2.47
CA VAL A 212 5.00 20.47 3.27
C VAL A 212 4.73 19.03 3.71
N ALA A 213 3.51 18.73 4.17
CA ALA A 213 3.17 17.46 4.78
C ALA A 213 2.89 16.35 3.76
N ALA A 214 2.32 16.68 2.60
CA ALA A 214 1.92 15.68 1.61
C ALA A 214 3.11 14.86 1.04
N PRO A 215 4.26 15.46 0.69
CA PRO A 215 5.45 14.69 0.29
C PRO A 215 5.95 13.73 1.38
N VAL A 216 5.94 14.17 2.64
CA VAL A 216 6.35 13.35 3.80
C VAL A 216 5.38 12.20 4.00
N LEU A 217 4.07 12.48 3.97
CA LEU A 217 3.02 11.47 4.06
C LEU A 217 3.18 10.42 2.97
N LEU A 218 3.42 10.84 1.72
CA LEU A 218 3.63 9.94 0.59
C LEU A 218 4.81 8.99 0.84
N LEU A 219 5.94 9.50 1.32
CA LEU A 219 7.11 8.68 1.63
C LEU A 219 6.80 7.64 2.72
N LEU A 220 6.14 8.05 3.79
CA LEU A 220 5.81 7.18 4.93
C LEU A 220 4.80 6.09 4.53
N THR A 221 3.73 6.46 3.82
CA THR A 221 2.68 5.53 3.37
C THR A 221 3.20 4.59 2.30
N PHE A 222 4.00 5.08 1.35
CA PHE A 222 4.66 4.23 0.34
C PHE A 222 5.63 3.24 0.97
N GLY A 223 6.48 3.69 1.89
CA GLY A 223 7.40 2.82 2.62
C GLY A 223 6.65 1.74 3.40
N GLN A 224 5.55 2.09 4.06
CA GLN A 224 4.73 1.12 4.78
C GLN A 224 4.00 0.16 3.83
N TYR A 225 3.46 0.67 2.72
CA TYR A 225 2.83 -0.14 1.68
C TYR A 225 3.81 -1.14 1.08
N ALA A 226 5.00 -0.72 0.65
CA ALA A 226 6.01 -1.59 0.06
C ALA A 226 6.46 -2.68 1.05
N ARG A 227 6.64 -2.34 2.34
CA ARG A 227 6.99 -3.31 3.39
C ARG A 227 5.91 -4.37 3.58
N ALA A 228 4.64 -3.96 3.61
CA ALA A 228 3.50 -4.87 3.73
C ALA A 228 3.24 -5.66 2.44
N PHE A 229 3.49 -5.08 1.26
CA PHE A 229 3.34 -5.75 -0.02
C PHE A 229 4.38 -6.85 -0.20
N LEU A 230 5.64 -6.57 0.17
CA LEU A 230 6.76 -7.51 0.04
C LEU A 230 6.86 -8.54 1.18
N ASP A 231 5.98 -8.48 2.19
CA ASP A 231 6.07 -9.28 3.43
C ASP A 231 7.47 -9.20 4.04
N MET A 232 8.02 -7.99 4.08
CA MET A 232 9.45 -7.74 4.31
C MET A 232 9.92 -8.22 5.68
N ALA A 233 9.05 -8.13 6.70
CA ALA A 233 9.34 -8.65 8.04
C ALA A 233 9.60 -10.17 8.07
N ALA A 234 8.96 -10.94 7.20
CA ALA A 234 9.13 -12.39 7.14
C ALA A 234 10.27 -12.81 6.19
N ARG A 235 10.47 -12.09 5.08
CA ARG A 235 11.44 -12.46 4.03
C ARG A 235 12.81 -11.81 4.21
N LEU A 236 12.86 -10.56 4.66
CA LEU A 236 14.04 -9.70 4.70
C LEU A 236 14.10 -8.89 6.02
N PRO A 237 14.14 -9.54 7.20
CA PRO A 237 13.97 -8.87 8.49
C PRO A 237 15.03 -7.81 8.81
N GLY A 238 16.28 -8.03 8.39
CA GLY A 238 17.35 -7.03 8.55
C GLY A 238 17.09 -5.77 7.71
N LEU A 239 16.67 -5.95 6.46
CA LEU A 239 16.37 -4.86 5.54
C LEU A 239 15.10 -4.09 5.94
N ASP A 240 14.09 -4.77 6.48
CA ASP A 240 12.89 -4.13 7.04
C ASP A 240 13.23 -3.13 8.15
N ARG A 241 14.17 -3.50 9.03
CA ARG A 241 14.61 -2.63 10.12
C ARG A 241 15.35 -1.41 9.59
N VAL A 242 16.27 -1.60 8.64
CA VAL A 242 17.02 -0.49 8.02
C VAL A 242 16.06 0.45 7.28
N ILE A 243 15.16 -0.06 6.44
CA ILE A 243 14.19 0.74 5.70
C ILE A 243 13.31 1.54 6.65
N ARG A 244 12.83 0.93 7.75
CA ARG A 244 12.00 1.62 8.73
C ARG A 244 12.72 2.82 9.34
N TRP A 245 13.98 2.64 9.76
CA TRP A 245 14.79 3.73 10.32
C TRP A 245 15.09 4.81 9.29
N VAL A 246 15.48 4.41 8.07
CA VAL A 246 15.77 5.32 6.97
C VAL A 246 14.54 6.15 6.59
N VAL A 247 13.38 5.52 6.41
CA VAL A 247 12.13 6.20 6.05
C VAL A 247 11.69 7.17 7.15
N ALA A 248 11.79 6.75 8.42
CA ALA A 248 11.47 7.62 9.56
C ALA A 248 12.44 8.82 9.67
N LEU A 249 13.74 8.57 9.50
CA LEU A 249 14.77 9.61 9.53
C LEU A 249 14.62 10.59 8.36
N SER A 250 14.43 10.10 7.13
CA SER A 250 14.15 10.94 5.96
C SER A 250 12.89 11.78 6.18
N GLY A 251 11.81 11.20 6.72
CA GLY A 251 10.60 11.94 7.06
C GLY A 251 10.83 13.05 8.09
N ALA A 252 11.59 12.76 9.15
CA ALA A 252 11.94 13.76 10.17
C ALA A 252 12.83 14.88 9.59
N LEU A 253 13.81 14.53 8.76
CA LEU A 253 14.71 15.49 8.10
C LEU A 253 13.96 16.36 7.08
N LEU A 254 12.97 15.81 6.37
CA LEU A 254 12.13 16.57 5.45
C LEU A 254 11.25 17.59 6.20
N LEU A 255 10.67 17.21 7.34
CA LEU A 255 9.95 18.15 8.19
C LEU A 255 10.89 19.24 8.73
N LEU A 256 12.09 18.87 9.16
CA LEU A 256 13.09 19.82 9.63
C LEU A 256 13.55 20.78 8.52
N ASP A 257 13.79 20.28 7.31
CA ASP A 257 14.14 21.10 6.16
C ASP A 257 13.02 22.10 5.83
N ALA A 258 11.78 21.63 5.83
CA ALA A 258 10.62 22.45 5.50
C ALA A 258 10.30 23.54 6.52
N PHE A 259 10.55 23.31 7.82
CA PHE A 259 10.24 24.29 8.86
C PHE A 259 11.44 25.17 9.27
N ALA A 260 12.67 24.68 9.14
CA ALA A 260 13.84 25.38 9.68
C ALA A 260 14.88 25.77 8.63
N VAL A 261 15.24 24.88 7.70
CA VAL A 261 16.51 25.03 6.94
C VAL A 261 16.28 25.58 5.53
N HIS A 262 15.19 25.22 4.86
CA HIS A 262 14.88 25.59 3.48
C HIS A 262 16.08 25.35 2.53
N SER A 263 16.86 24.29 2.79
CA SER A 263 18.16 24.03 2.16
C SER A 263 18.04 23.63 0.69
N GLY A 264 16.85 23.17 0.28
CA GLY A 264 16.60 22.56 -1.02
C GLY A 264 17.26 21.18 -1.15
N PHE A 265 17.67 20.55 -0.04
CA PHE A 265 18.24 19.21 0.00
C PHE A 265 17.17 18.11 0.05
N SER A 266 15.90 18.50 0.19
CA SER A 266 14.73 17.61 0.22
C SER A 266 14.75 16.51 -0.85
N PHE A 267 15.14 16.81 -2.10
CA PHE A 267 15.21 15.81 -3.18
C PHE A 267 16.13 14.63 -2.86
N TRP A 268 17.31 14.89 -2.29
CA TRP A 268 18.29 13.85 -1.96
C TRP A 268 17.82 12.94 -0.82
N LEU A 269 16.99 13.48 0.09
CA LEU A 269 16.40 12.73 1.20
C LEU A 269 15.40 11.66 0.75
N TYR A 270 14.83 11.79 -0.47
CA TYR A 270 13.97 10.77 -1.08
C TYR A 270 14.75 9.68 -1.82
N LEU A 271 15.93 10.01 -2.36
CA LEU A 271 16.68 9.08 -3.23
C LEU A 271 17.14 7.83 -2.47
N LEU A 272 17.60 8.00 -1.23
CA LEU A 272 18.09 6.90 -0.40
C LEU A 272 16.97 5.90 0.00
N PRO A 273 15.83 6.32 0.61
CA PRO A 273 14.74 5.40 0.91
C PRO A 273 14.16 4.77 -0.36
N TYR A 274 14.02 5.53 -1.45
CA TYR A 274 13.50 5.03 -2.72
C TYR A 274 14.40 3.93 -3.30
N GLY A 275 15.72 4.17 -3.36
CA GLY A 275 16.69 3.18 -3.83
C GLY A 275 16.69 1.91 -2.97
N LEU A 276 16.57 2.06 -1.65
CA LEU A 276 16.52 0.92 -0.73
C LEU A 276 15.24 0.08 -0.89
N LEU A 277 14.09 0.74 -1.10
CA LEU A 277 12.81 0.08 -1.39
C LEU A 277 12.86 -0.64 -2.74
N TYR A 278 13.45 -0.03 -3.77
CA TYR A 278 13.64 -0.65 -5.08
C TYR A 278 14.55 -1.88 -4.99
N TYR A 279 15.66 -1.77 -4.24
CA TYR A 279 16.55 -2.90 -3.98
C TYR A 279 15.86 -4.03 -3.21
N ALA A 280 15.04 -3.71 -2.21
CA ALA A 280 14.27 -4.71 -1.48
C ALA A 280 13.25 -5.43 -2.37
N ALA A 281 12.59 -4.70 -3.27
CA ALA A 281 11.68 -5.28 -4.26
C ALA A 281 12.42 -6.22 -5.23
N PHE A 282 13.64 -5.86 -5.64
CA PHE A 282 14.50 -6.70 -6.47
C PHE A 282 14.92 -7.99 -5.76
N LEU A 283 15.34 -7.91 -4.49
CA LEU A 283 15.66 -9.09 -3.68
C LEU A 283 14.44 -9.99 -3.47
N ALA A 284 13.27 -9.41 -3.18
CA ALA A 284 12.03 -10.18 -3.03
C ALA A 284 11.62 -10.90 -4.33
N TYR A 285 11.81 -10.24 -5.49
CA TYR A 285 11.60 -10.86 -6.79
C TYR A 285 12.56 -12.05 -7.01
N ARG A 286 13.86 -11.89 -6.73
CA ARG A 286 14.83 -12.98 -6.79
C ARG A 286 14.54 -14.10 -5.78
N GLY A 287 13.96 -13.77 -4.64
CA GLY A 287 13.47 -14.71 -3.63
C GLY A 287 12.17 -15.45 -4.00
N GLY A 288 11.69 -15.31 -5.23
CA GLY A 288 10.55 -16.07 -5.77
C GLY A 288 9.19 -15.39 -5.62
N LEU A 289 9.11 -14.16 -5.09
CA LEU A 289 7.86 -13.41 -5.03
C LEU A 289 7.53 -12.81 -6.41
N ARG A 290 6.86 -13.61 -7.26
CA ARG A 290 6.50 -13.20 -8.63
C ARG A 290 5.75 -11.86 -8.72
N PRO A 291 4.82 -11.51 -7.82
CA PRO A 291 4.13 -10.21 -7.85
C PRO A 291 5.06 -9.00 -7.66
N ALA A 292 6.27 -9.16 -7.09
CA ALA A 292 7.22 -8.07 -6.88
C ALA A 292 7.71 -7.41 -8.19
N ARG A 293 7.63 -8.13 -9.33
CA ARG A 293 7.99 -7.57 -10.65
C ARG A 293 7.11 -6.38 -11.04
N TYR A 294 5.85 -6.39 -10.64
CA TYR A 294 4.91 -5.31 -10.96
C TYR A 294 5.26 -4.04 -10.18
N LEU A 295 5.69 -4.18 -8.91
CA LEU A 295 6.20 -3.06 -8.13
C LEU A 295 7.46 -2.47 -8.80
N LEU A 296 8.41 -3.30 -9.22
CA LEU A 296 9.62 -2.83 -9.91
C LEU A 296 9.30 -2.08 -11.21
N LEU A 297 8.41 -2.63 -12.05
CA LEU A 297 8.00 -1.99 -13.31
C LEU A 297 7.28 -0.66 -13.07
N ALA A 298 6.37 -0.62 -12.11
CA ALA A 298 5.63 0.59 -11.75
C ALA A 298 6.59 1.70 -11.24
N GLN A 299 7.52 1.36 -10.35
CA GLN A 299 8.52 2.29 -9.85
C GLN A 299 9.54 2.72 -10.92
N ALA A 300 9.89 1.84 -11.87
CA ALA A 300 10.76 2.22 -12.98
C ALA A 300 10.08 3.24 -13.91
N LEU A 301 8.78 3.10 -14.15
CA LEU A 301 7.99 4.05 -14.94
C LEU A 301 7.96 5.44 -14.29
N VAL A 302 7.70 5.50 -12.98
CA VAL A 302 7.67 6.76 -12.22
C VAL A 302 9.06 7.40 -12.16
N ALA A 303 10.11 6.61 -11.91
CA ALA A 303 11.48 7.10 -11.93
C ALA A 303 11.87 7.65 -13.30
N GLY A 304 11.46 6.99 -14.38
CA GLY A 304 11.68 7.47 -15.76
C GLY A 304 10.94 8.79 -16.03
N SER A 305 9.68 8.90 -15.61
CA SER A 305 8.90 10.13 -15.72
C SER A 305 9.50 11.28 -14.89
N LEU A 306 9.98 10.99 -13.69
CA LEU A 306 10.67 11.96 -12.84
C LEU A 306 11.99 12.42 -13.45
N ALA A 307 12.80 11.49 -13.98
CA ALA A 307 14.02 11.82 -14.69
C ALA A 307 13.74 12.73 -15.89
N PHE A 308 12.68 12.45 -16.64
CA PHE A 308 12.22 13.30 -17.74
C PHE A 308 11.82 14.70 -17.26
N LEU A 309 11.09 14.82 -16.14
CA LEU A 309 10.73 16.11 -15.54
C LEU A 309 11.96 16.91 -15.10
N ILE A 310 12.96 16.25 -14.52
CA ILE A 310 14.22 16.88 -14.09
C ILE A 310 15.01 17.38 -15.31
N SER A 311 15.12 16.57 -16.38
CA SER A 311 15.75 16.99 -17.63
C SER A 311 15.08 18.23 -18.23
N ARG A 312 13.75 18.33 -18.15
CA ARG A 312 13.01 19.54 -18.55
C ARG A 312 13.30 20.74 -17.65
N LYS A 313 13.54 20.54 -16.35
CA LYS A 313 13.96 21.63 -15.44
C LYS A 313 15.39 22.08 -15.73
N LEU A 314 16.23 21.21 -16.29
CA LEU A 314 17.62 21.48 -16.69
C LEU A 314 17.76 22.08 -18.10
N GLY A 315 16.66 22.48 -18.76
CA GLY A 315 16.71 23.24 -20.01
C GLY A 315 16.91 22.41 -21.29
N ILE A 316 16.74 21.08 -21.21
CA ILE A 316 16.67 20.24 -22.42
C ILE A 316 15.26 20.41 -23.00
N ASP A 317 15.12 21.31 -23.97
CA ASP A 317 13.85 21.66 -24.62
C ASP A 317 13.31 20.52 -25.51
N PHE A 318 12.72 19.50 -24.87
CA PHE A 318 11.81 18.56 -25.52
C PHE A 318 10.37 19.04 -25.31
N TYR A 319 9.63 19.24 -26.41
CA TYR A 319 8.23 19.68 -26.52
C TYR A 319 7.56 20.15 -25.20
N ASN A 320 7.50 21.47 -24.98
CA ASN A 320 6.84 22.13 -23.85
C ASN A 320 5.30 22.14 -24.01
N ASN A 321 4.69 20.96 -24.18
CA ASN A 321 3.25 20.79 -24.37
C ASN A 321 2.57 20.30 -23.07
N ALA A 322 1.26 20.51 -22.94
CA ALA A 322 0.48 20.04 -21.78
C ALA A 322 0.70 18.54 -21.45
N TYR A 323 0.88 17.70 -22.48
CA TYR A 323 1.16 16.26 -22.32
C TYR A 323 2.47 15.97 -21.57
N THR A 324 3.52 16.77 -21.78
CA THR A 324 4.80 16.58 -21.08
C THR A 324 4.74 17.12 -19.66
N VAL A 325 3.91 18.14 -19.41
CA VAL A 325 3.62 18.66 -18.06
C VAL A 325 2.91 17.62 -17.19
N TYR A 326 1.88 16.95 -17.72
CA TYR A 326 1.11 15.95 -16.97
C TYR A 326 1.67 14.52 -17.07
N SER A 327 2.89 14.35 -17.60
CA SER A 327 3.53 13.04 -17.76
C SER A 327 3.69 12.29 -16.42
N LEU A 328 3.99 13.01 -15.33
CA LEU A 328 4.09 12.43 -13.99
C LEU A 328 2.74 11.96 -13.46
N ASN A 329 1.67 12.71 -13.74
CA ASN A 329 0.29 12.34 -13.36
C ASN A 329 -0.13 11.05 -14.07
N VAL A 330 0.19 10.93 -15.37
CA VAL A 330 -0.08 9.71 -16.15
C VAL A 330 0.74 8.53 -15.61
N ALA A 331 2.03 8.74 -15.33
CA ALA A 331 2.88 7.70 -14.75
C ALA A 331 2.34 7.20 -13.40
N PHE A 332 1.89 8.12 -12.54
CA PHE A 332 1.29 7.79 -11.24
C PHE A 332 -0.03 7.02 -11.38
N VAL A 333 -0.90 7.38 -12.33
CA VAL A 333 -2.14 6.62 -12.57
C VAL A 333 -1.83 5.19 -13.02
N ILE A 334 -0.90 5.03 -13.97
CA ILE A 334 -0.47 3.71 -14.42
C ILE A 334 0.14 2.92 -13.27
N GLU A 335 0.98 3.57 -12.46
CA GLU A 335 1.60 2.97 -11.28
C GLU A 335 0.52 2.44 -10.31
N VAL A 336 -0.43 3.28 -9.92
CA VAL A 336 -1.52 2.95 -9.00
C VAL A 336 -2.35 1.78 -9.55
N ALA A 337 -2.64 1.75 -10.85
CA ALA A 337 -3.35 0.65 -11.50
C ALA A 337 -2.54 -0.66 -11.50
N VAL A 338 -1.25 -0.60 -11.86
CA VAL A 338 -0.34 -1.77 -11.86
C VAL A 338 -0.16 -2.32 -10.45
N LEU A 339 -0.02 -1.45 -9.45
CA LEU A 339 0.09 -1.83 -8.04
C LEU A 339 -1.21 -2.46 -7.52
N SER A 340 -2.38 -1.96 -7.91
CA SER A 340 -3.67 -2.60 -7.55
C SER A 340 -3.76 -4.01 -8.12
N TYR A 341 -3.40 -4.18 -9.40
CA TYR A 341 -3.37 -5.49 -10.03
C TYR A 341 -2.36 -6.43 -9.34
N ALA A 342 -1.16 -5.93 -9.02
CA ALA A 342 -0.13 -6.70 -8.34
C ALA A 342 -0.60 -7.20 -6.96
N LEU A 343 -1.38 -6.40 -6.25
CA LEU A 343 -1.96 -6.76 -4.96
C LEU A 343 -3.03 -7.85 -5.10
N ALA A 344 -3.89 -7.73 -6.12
CA ALA A 344 -4.86 -8.78 -6.44
C ALA A 344 -4.17 -10.11 -6.80
N ASP A 345 -3.10 -10.08 -7.61
CA ASP A 345 -2.32 -11.27 -7.98
C ASP A 345 -1.62 -11.90 -6.76
N LYS A 346 -1.05 -11.07 -5.86
CA LYS A 346 -0.47 -11.53 -4.58
C LYS A 346 -1.51 -12.29 -3.76
N ILE A 347 -2.70 -11.70 -3.59
CA ILE A 347 -3.74 -12.26 -2.73
C ILE A 347 -4.37 -13.51 -3.34
N LYS A 348 -4.55 -13.54 -4.66
CA LYS A 348 -4.95 -14.75 -5.37
C LYS A 348 -3.96 -15.89 -5.13
N GLY A 349 -2.66 -15.61 -5.22
CA GLY A 349 -1.62 -16.59 -4.90
C GLY A 349 -1.67 -17.09 -3.44
N ILE A 350 -1.92 -16.20 -2.48
CA ILE A 350 -2.09 -16.57 -1.06
C ILE A 350 -3.35 -17.44 -0.86
N MET A 351 -4.46 -17.08 -1.51
CA MET A 351 -5.70 -17.85 -1.43
C MET A 351 -5.52 -19.25 -2.02
N ASP A 352 -4.88 -19.37 -3.19
CA ASP A 352 -4.62 -20.65 -3.86
C ASP A 352 -3.74 -21.58 -3.01
N THR A 353 -2.71 -21.03 -2.36
CA THR A 353 -1.85 -21.81 -1.47
C THR A 353 -2.59 -22.25 -0.20
N THR A 354 -3.42 -21.37 0.37
CA THR A 354 -4.25 -21.69 1.55
C THR A 354 -5.26 -22.80 1.23
N LEU A 355 -5.97 -22.70 0.09
CA LEU A 355 -6.91 -23.72 -0.38
C LEU A 355 -6.23 -25.07 -0.62
N ARG A 356 -5.03 -25.08 -1.21
CA ARG A 356 -4.25 -26.32 -1.40
C ARG A 356 -3.85 -26.95 -0.07
N THR A 357 -3.44 -26.15 0.91
CA THR A 357 -3.08 -26.62 2.25
C THR A 357 -4.29 -27.17 2.99
N GLN A 358 -5.43 -26.49 2.96
CA GLN A 358 -6.69 -26.99 3.54
C GLN A 358 -7.12 -28.32 2.91
N ARG A 359 -7.05 -28.45 1.57
CA ARG A 359 -7.34 -29.72 0.89
C ARG A 359 -6.38 -30.85 1.30
N ARG A 360 -5.10 -30.55 1.51
CA ARG A 360 -4.11 -31.54 2.01
C ARG A 360 -4.44 -31.98 3.44
N LEU A 361 -4.77 -31.04 4.32
CA LEU A 361 -5.19 -31.33 5.69
C LEU A 361 -6.46 -32.18 5.74
N LEU A 362 -7.49 -31.84 4.95
CA LEU A 362 -8.70 -32.63 4.83
C LEU A 362 -8.44 -34.07 4.34
N LYS A 363 -7.54 -34.24 3.37
CA LYS A 363 -7.13 -35.59 2.92
C LYS A 363 -6.43 -36.37 4.03
N GLN A 364 -5.58 -35.72 4.83
CA GLN A 364 -4.91 -36.36 5.98
C GLN A 364 -5.90 -36.75 7.08
N LEU A 365 -6.86 -35.88 7.40
CA LEU A 365 -7.95 -36.15 8.35
C LEU A 365 -8.79 -37.35 7.90
N ARG A 366 -9.18 -37.41 6.62
CA ARG A 366 -9.93 -38.55 6.07
C ARG A 366 -9.15 -39.86 6.16
N LYS A 367 -7.84 -39.86 5.86
CA LYS A 367 -7.00 -41.05 6.01
C LYS A 367 -6.90 -41.51 7.47
N LYS A 368 -6.75 -40.59 8.42
CA LYS A 368 -6.73 -40.90 9.85
C LYS A 368 -8.06 -41.47 10.33
N HIS A 369 -9.18 -40.87 9.94
CA HIS A 369 -10.50 -41.41 10.25
C HIS A 369 -10.66 -42.82 9.71
N HIS A 370 -10.32 -43.05 8.44
CA HIS A 370 -10.47 -44.37 7.85
C HIS A 370 -9.60 -45.43 8.54
N ALA A 371 -8.37 -45.09 8.93
CA ALA A 371 -7.51 -45.98 9.71
C ALA A 371 -8.06 -46.22 11.13
N GLN A 372 -8.69 -45.22 11.75
CA GLN A 372 -9.33 -45.36 13.05
C GLN A 372 -10.58 -46.26 12.96
N ASP A 373 -11.39 -46.11 11.92
CA ASP A 373 -12.56 -46.97 11.69
C ASP A 373 -12.13 -48.42 11.47
N GLN A 374 -11.06 -48.64 10.70
CA GLN A 374 -10.45 -49.97 10.55
C GLN A 374 -9.97 -50.56 11.88
N LEU A 375 -9.36 -49.74 12.74
CA LEU A 375 -8.93 -50.18 14.06
C LEU A 375 -10.11 -50.54 14.97
N VAL A 376 -11.18 -49.74 14.93
CA VAL A 376 -12.42 -50.02 15.68
C VAL A 376 -13.07 -51.32 15.20
N GLU A 377 -13.10 -51.55 13.89
CA GLU A 377 -13.62 -52.79 13.32
C GLU A 377 -12.77 -54.00 13.74
N GLN A 378 -11.45 -53.88 13.67
CA GLN A 378 -10.54 -54.93 14.16
C GLN A 378 -10.72 -55.20 15.66
N LEU A 379 -10.94 -54.17 16.48
CA LEU A 379 -11.23 -54.33 17.91
C LEU A 379 -12.56 -55.05 18.15
N ARG A 380 -13.60 -54.74 17.36
CA ARG A 380 -14.89 -55.44 17.41
C ARG A 380 -14.76 -56.90 17.01
N GLU A 381 -14.08 -57.18 15.90
CA GLU A 381 -13.80 -58.56 15.48
C GLU A 381 -13.06 -59.32 16.59
N ASN A 382 -12.02 -58.70 17.18
CA ASN A 382 -11.25 -59.31 18.26
C ASN A 382 -12.11 -59.56 19.53
N GLN A 383 -13.01 -58.63 19.88
CA GLN A 383 -13.97 -58.84 20.96
C GLN A 383 -14.92 -59.99 20.67
N SER A 384 -15.52 -60.04 19.47
CA SER A 384 -16.43 -61.14 19.11
C SER A 384 -15.72 -62.50 19.09
N LEU A 385 -14.47 -62.55 18.64
CA LEU A 385 -13.66 -63.77 18.68
C LEU A 385 -13.37 -64.20 20.11
N LYS A 386 -13.07 -63.25 21.02
CA LYS A 386 -12.89 -63.54 22.45
C LYS A 386 -14.17 -64.07 23.08
N ASP A 387 -15.31 -63.48 22.78
CA ASP A 387 -16.60 -63.91 23.34
C ASP A 387 -16.99 -65.30 22.83
N GLN A 388 -16.77 -65.59 21.54
CA GLN A 388 -16.93 -66.93 20.97
C GLN A 388 -16.02 -67.94 21.66
N LEU A 389 -14.74 -67.61 21.79
CA LEU A 389 -13.76 -68.49 22.44
C LEU A 389 -14.14 -68.75 23.90
N ASN A 390 -14.56 -67.73 24.65
CA ASN A 390 -15.03 -67.87 26.02
C ASN A 390 -16.26 -68.76 26.11
N THR A 391 -17.25 -68.56 25.23
CA THR A 391 -18.48 -69.37 25.21
C THR A 391 -18.17 -70.84 24.90
N GLU A 392 -17.27 -71.09 23.94
CA GLU A 392 -16.82 -72.44 23.60
C GLU A 392 -16.03 -73.08 24.76
N LEU A 393 -15.18 -72.29 25.44
CA LEU A 393 -14.45 -72.74 26.62
C LEU A 393 -15.40 -73.10 27.77
N GLU A 394 -16.40 -72.27 28.05
CA GLU A 394 -17.42 -72.51 29.08
C GLU A 394 -18.24 -73.78 28.76
N ALA A 395 -18.66 -73.96 27.50
CA ALA A 395 -19.36 -75.17 27.07
C ALA A 395 -18.48 -76.42 27.23
N LEU A 396 -17.19 -76.33 26.87
CA LEU A 396 -16.23 -77.41 27.02
C LEU A 396 -15.98 -77.74 28.50
N VAL A 397 -15.82 -76.72 29.35
CA VAL A 397 -15.67 -76.88 30.80
C VAL A 397 -16.91 -77.50 31.41
N ALA A 398 -18.12 -77.04 31.06
CA ALA A 398 -19.36 -77.62 31.55
C ALA A 398 -19.47 -79.09 31.17
N ARG A 399 -19.19 -79.43 29.89
CA ARG A 399 -19.19 -80.81 29.41
C ARG A 399 -18.18 -81.68 30.17
N ARG A 400 -16.96 -81.19 30.37
CA ARG A 400 -15.94 -81.88 31.18
C ARG A 400 -16.36 -82.05 32.64
N THR A 401 -17.05 -81.07 33.20
CA THR A 401 -17.52 -81.11 34.59
C THR A 401 -18.65 -82.14 34.75
N ASP A 402 -19.55 -82.24 33.77
CA ASP A 402 -20.62 -83.24 33.74
C ASP A 402 -20.08 -84.65 33.52
N GLU A 403 -19.11 -84.83 32.60
CA GLU A 403 -18.39 -86.10 32.42
C GLU A 403 -17.73 -86.55 33.73
N LEU A 404 -17.03 -85.63 34.41
CA LEU A 404 -16.40 -85.91 35.69
C LEU A 404 -17.42 -86.24 36.78
N ARG A 405 -18.57 -85.54 36.83
CA ARG A 405 -19.66 -85.86 37.75
C ARG A 405 -20.22 -87.25 37.50
N GLN A 406 -20.53 -87.60 36.24
CA GLN A 406 -21.01 -88.93 35.89
C GLN A 406 -20.00 -90.01 36.27
N GLN A 407 -18.71 -89.79 35.99
CA GLN A 407 -17.66 -90.72 36.42
C GLN A 407 -17.62 -90.84 37.94
N ASN A 408 -17.72 -89.73 38.67
CA ASN A 408 -17.71 -89.73 40.13
C ASN A 408 -18.95 -90.44 40.70
N ASP A 409 -20.14 -90.23 40.13
CA ASP A 409 -21.38 -90.93 40.51
C ASP A 409 -21.29 -92.42 40.20
N THR A 410 -20.70 -92.79 39.07
CA THR A 410 -20.47 -94.20 38.68
C THR A 410 -19.50 -94.85 39.65
N ILE A 411 -18.40 -94.18 40.01
CA ILE A 411 -17.43 -94.64 41.01
C ILE A 411 -18.11 -94.75 42.39
N ALA A 412 -18.96 -93.80 42.77
CA ALA A 412 -19.70 -93.85 44.02
C ALA A 412 -20.70 -95.01 44.05
N ALA A 413 -21.39 -95.29 42.94
CA ALA A 413 -22.27 -96.44 42.79
C ALA A 413 -21.49 -97.76 42.85
N GLN A 414 -20.37 -97.87 42.14
CA GLN A 414 -19.46 -99.01 42.21
C GLN A 414 -18.92 -99.22 43.62
N ASN A 415 -18.60 -98.15 44.34
CA ASN A 415 -18.19 -98.23 45.74
C ASN A 415 -19.33 -98.73 46.65
N ARG A 416 -20.58 -98.29 46.44
CA ARG A 416 -21.74 -98.84 47.18
C ARG A 416 -21.95 -100.30 46.87
N GLU A 417 -21.90 -100.69 45.60
CA GLU A 417 -22.04 -102.09 45.19
C GLU A 417 -20.92 -102.96 45.76
N LEU A 418 -19.67 -102.46 45.79
CA LEU A 418 -18.55 -103.14 46.43
C LEU A 418 -18.76 -103.28 47.95
N LEU A 419 -19.28 -102.26 48.62
CA LEU A 419 -19.63 -102.33 50.04
C LEU A 419 -20.74 -103.35 50.29
N GLU A 420 -21.77 -103.40 49.44
CA GLU A 420 -22.84 -104.39 49.51
C GLU A 420 -22.33 -105.81 49.25
N ARG A 421 -21.53 -106.02 48.19
CA ARG A 421 -20.88 -107.31 47.92
C ARG A 421 -19.96 -107.74 49.04
N ASN A 422 -19.19 -106.83 49.63
CA ASN A 422 -18.37 -107.12 50.81
C ASN A 422 -19.22 -107.51 52.01
N SER A 423 -20.37 -106.86 52.23
CA SER A 423 -21.30 -107.23 53.31
C SER A 423 -21.94 -108.61 53.07
N LEU A 424 -22.27 -108.95 51.82
CA LEU A 424 -22.79 -110.26 51.42
C LEU A 424 -21.73 -111.36 51.54
N LEU A 425 -20.48 -111.07 51.19
CA LEU A 425 -19.35 -111.97 51.41
C LEU A 425 -19.10 -112.20 52.90
N ALA A 426 -19.24 -111.17 53.74
CA ALA A 426 -19.18 -111.33 55.19
C ALA A 426 -20.31 -112.26 55.71
N LEU A 427 -21.53 -112.12 55.18
CA LEU A 427 -22.66 -113.01 55.49
C LEU A 427 -22.45 -114.44 54.97
N GLN A 428 -21.96 -114.61 53.74
CA GLN A 428 -21.64 -115.94 53.19
C GLN A 428 -20.49 -116.60 53.95
N SER A 429 -19.46 -115.87 54.34
CA SER A 429 -18.38 -116.38 55.18
C SER A 429 -18.93 -116.84 56.54
N ALA A 430 -19.84 -116.07 57.15
CA ALA A 430 -20.51 -116.46 58.39
C ALA A 430 -21.41 -117.70 58.21
N ALA A 431 -22.11 -117.82 57.08
CA ALA A 431 -22.94 -118.98 56.74
C ALA A 431 -22.08 -120.23 56.43
N ILE A 432 -20.92 -120.09 55.78
CA ILE A 432 -19.97 -121.18 55.55
C ILE A 432 -19.32 -121.61 56.87
N GLU A 433 -19.03 -120.70 57.78
CA GLU A 433 -18.60 -121.06 59.15
C GLU A 433 -19.68 -121.83 59.92
N GLN A 434 -20.95 -121.52 59.68
CA GLN A 434 -22.09 -122.22 60.28
C GLN A 434 -22.30 -123.59 59.63
N LEU A 435 -22.19 -123.70 58.30
CA LEU A 435 -22.27 -124.96 57.55
C LEU A 435 -21.09 -125.89 57.87
N ASN A 436 -19.87 -125.37 58.03
CA ASN A 436 -18.72 -126.14 58.49
C ASN A 436 -18.86 -126.59 59.95
N ARG A 437 -19.62 -125.85 60.78
CA ARG A 437 -19.99 -126.30 62.13
C ARG A 437 -20.98 -127.46 62.10
N ASP A 438 -21.94 -127.45 61.18
CA ASP A 438 -22.92 -128.53 61.01
C ASP A 438 -22.31 -129.78 60.33
N LEU A 439 -21.41 -129.63 59.35
CA LEU A 439 -20.70 -130.76 58.73
C LEU A 439 -19.72 -131.47 59.67
N ARG A 440 -19.22 -130.80 60.72
CA ARG A 440 -18.40 -131.42 61.78
C ARG A 440 -19.21 -132.20 62.81
N ARG A 441 -20.54 -132.22 62.73
CA ARG A 441 -21.40 -133.04 63.59
C ARG A 441 -21.78 -134.39 62.98
N ASP A 442 -21.59 -134.58 61.67
CA ASP A 442 -21.97 -135.79 60.93
C ASP A 442 -20.77 -136.63 60.41
N LEU A 443 -19.55 -136.31 60.88
CA LEU A 443 -18.32 -137.13 60.74
C LEU A 443 -17.59 -137.12 62.08
#